data_AF-A0A2W5TTD8-F1
#
_entry.id   AF-A0A2W5TTD8-F1
#
_cell.length_a   1.000
_cell.length_b   1.000
_cell.length_c   1.000
_cell.angle_alpha   90.00
_cell.angle_beta   90.00
_cell.angle_gamma   90.00
#
_symmetry.space_group_name_H-M   'P 1'
#
loop_
_entity.id
_entity.type
_entity.pdbx_description
1 polymer ?
#
loop_
_entity_poly.entity_id
_entity_poly.type
_entity_poly.pdbx_seq_one_letter_code
_entity_poly.pdbx_strand_id
1 'polypeptide(L)' 'MKEVGKDEFDAFLASYPRQLVRDVYGAGEPPMVNYNDFTLGEWPESIVAYHFLYGPPVKENGVWKDSPPHGWKIKDDTP' A
#
# COMPACT_ATOMS: atom_id res chain seq x y z
N MET A 1 2.26 -11.59 -2.07
CA MET A 1 2.39 -10.12 -2.02
C MET A 1 3.86 -9.83 -2.26
N LYS A 2 4.16 -9.31 -3.43
CA LYS A 2 5.49 -8.90 -3.86
C LYS A 2 5.72 -7.45 -3.53
N GLU A 3 6.92 -7.16 -3.06
CA GLU A 3 7.39 -5.79 -2.85
C GLU A 3 7.82 -5.17 -4.17
N VAL A 4 7.38 -3.95 -4.41
CA VAL A 4 7.59 -3.23 -5.67
C VAL A 4 8.01 -1.78 -5.41
N GLY A 5 8.47 -1.10 -6.46
CA GLY A 5 8.68 0.36 -6.41
C GLY A 5 7.36 1.13 -6.51
N LYS A 6 7.39 2.42 -6.14
CA LYS A 6 6.23 3.30 -6.25
C LYS A 6 5.68 3.38 -7.69
N ASP A 7 6.55 3.46 -8.69
CA ASP A 7 6.13 3.59 -10.08
C ASP A 7 5.42 2.32 -10.60
N GLU A 8 5.91 1.14 -10.22
CA GLU A 8 5.27 -0.15 -10.54
C GLU A 8 3.92 -0.29 -9.82
N PHE A 9 3.84 0.17 -8.57
CA PHE A 9 2.60 0.20 -7.80
C PHE A 9 1.55 1.12 -8.45
N ASP A 10 1.94 2.34 -8.82
CA ASP A 10 1.04 3.30 -9.48
C ASP A 10 0.58 2.76 -10.85
N ALA A 11 1.48 2.13 -11.61
CA ALA A 11 1.14 1.48 -12.87
C ALA A 11 0.13 0.34 -12.66
N PHE A 12 0.34 -0.51 -11.65
CA PHE A 12 -0.59 -1.57 -11.27
C PHE A 12 -1.99 -1.02 -10.96
N LEU A 13 -2.08 0.02 -10.12
CA LEU A 13 -3.36 0.64 -9.79
C LEU A 13 -4.07 1.25 -11.01
N ALA A 14 -3.31 1.86 -11.92
CA ALA A 14 -3.85 2.46 -13.14
C ALA A 14 -4.32 1.40 -14.16
N SER A 15 -3.69 0.22 -14.19
CA SER A 15 -4.05 -0.86 -15.11
C SER A 15 -5.06 -1.86 -14.52
N TYR A 16 -5.38 -1.76 -13.23
CA TYR A 16 -6.22 -2.75 -12.57
C TYR A 16 -7.65 -2.77 -13.16
N PRO A 17 -8.16 -3.95 -13.60
CA PRO A 17 -9.34 -4.00 -14.46
C PRO A 17 -10.67 -3.82 -13.71
N ARG A 18 -10.67 -3.90 -12.38
CA ARG A 18 -11.88 -3.84 -11.54
C ARG A 18 -11.85 -2.63 -10.60
N GLN A 19 -13.00 -2.32 -10.03
CA GLN A 19 -13.11 -1.23 -9.07
C GLN A 19 -12.33 -1.55 -7.79
N LEU A 20 -11.46 -0.63 -7.39
CA LEU A 20 -10.75 -0.70 -6.13
C LEU A 20 -11.41 0.21 -5.09
N VAL A 21 -11.63 -0.33 -3.89
CA VAL A 21 -11.98 0.45 -2.71
C VAL A 21 -10.72 0.75 -1.92
N ARG A 22 -10.45 2.04 -1.73
CA ARG A 22 -9.33 2.52 -0.93
C ARG A 22 -9.78 2.77 0.50
N ASP A 23 -9.08 2.18 1.47
CA ASP A 23 -9.25 2.45 2.90
C ASP A 23 -7.91 2.60 3.62
N VAL A 24 -7.97 3.06 4.87
CA VAL A 24 -6.82 3.17 5.76
C VAL A 24 -7.07 2.29 6.98
N TYR A 25 -6.24 1.26 7.14
CA TYR A 25 -6.20 0.46 8.35
C TYR A 25 -5.29 1.13 9.39
N GLY A 26 -5.91 1.85 10.32
CA GLY A 26 -5.23 2.66 11.34
C GLY A 26 -4.83 1.92 12.61
N ALA A 27 -5.15 0.63 12.75
CA ALA A 27 -4.74 -0.17 13.92
C ALA A 27 -3.32 -0.76 13.78
N GLY A 28 -2.70 -0.62 12.60
CA GLY A 28 -1.27 -0.88 12.41
C GLY A 28 -0.43 0.37 12.65
N GLU A 29 0.80 0.19 13.14
CA GLU A 29 1.82 1.24 13.21
C GLU A 29 3.00 0.83 12.32
N PRO A 30 3.26 1.53 11.20
CA PRO A 30 2.50 2.68 10.67
C PRO A 30 1.14 2.26 10.04
N PRO A 31 0.15 3.18 9.96
CA PRO A 31 -1.11 2.93 9.28
C PRO A 31 -0.91 2.47 7.83
N MET A 32 -1.77 1.56 7.38
CA MET A 32 -1.68 0.95 6.05
C MET A 32 -2.79 1.47 5.14
N VAL A 33 -2.45 1.91 3.94
CA VAL A 33 -3.39 2.25 2.88
C VAL A 33 -3.62 1.00 2.05
N ASN A 34 -4.86 0.51 2.03
CA ASN A 34 -5.25 -0.70 1.31
C ASN A 34 -6.02 -0.35 0.05
N TYR A 35 -5.82 -1.14 -0.99
CA TYR A 35 -6.60 -1.13 -2.22
C TYR A 35 -7.25 -2.50 -2.35
N ASN A 36 -8.58 -2.51 -2.22
CA ASN A 36 -9.36 -3.72 -2.09
C ASN A 36 -10.22 -3.97 -3.32
N ASP A 37 -10.18 -5.20 -3.80
CA ASP A 37 -11.14 -5.76 -4.71
C ASP A 37 -12.01 -6.78 -3.96
N PHE A 38 -13.18 -6.33 -3.50
CA PHE A 38 -14.12 -7.18 -2.76
C PHE A 38 -14.81 -8.24 -3.63
N THR A 39 -14.57 -8.26 -4.95
CA THR A 39 -15.00 -9.39 -5.78
C THR A 39 -14.15 -10.64 -5.56
N LEU A 40 -12.95 -10.49 -4.97
CA LEU A 40 -12.03 -11.58 -4.68
C LEU A 40 -12.24 -12.23 -3.30
N GLY A 41 -13.03 -11.61 -2.42
CA GLY A 41 -13.27 -12.08 -1.07
C GLY A 41 -13.49 -10.94 -0.07
N GLU A 42 -13.49 -11.29 1.21
CA GLU A 42 -13.55 -10.34 2.31
C GLU A 42 -12.16 -9.88 2.74
N TRP A 43 -12.08 -8.90 3.63
CA TRP A 43 -10.79 -8.50 4.20
C TRP A 43 -10.23 -9.63 5.07
N PRO A 44 -8.93 -10.01 4.94
CA PRO A 44 -7.88 -9.35 4.16
C PRO A 44 -7.67 -9.91 2.74
N GLU A 45 -8.44 -10.91 2.31
CA GLU A 45 -8.31 -11.55 1.00
C GLU A 45 -8.53 -10.58 -0.17
N SER A 46 -9.41 -9.60 0.04
CA SER A 46 -9.72 -8.51 -0.90
C SER A 46 -8.55 -7.59 -1.20
N ILE A 47 -7.50 -7.55 -0.37
CA ILE A 47 -6.38 -6.62 -0.57
C ILE A 47 -5.54 -7.09 -1.76
N VAL A 48 -5.42 -6.23 -2.77
CA VAL A 48 -4.64 -6.52 -3.98
C VAL A 48 -3.39 -5.66 -4.09
N ALA A 49 -3.38 -4.52 -3.40
CA ALA A 49 -2.23 -3.66 -3.25
C ALA A 49 -2.31 -2.89 -1.93
N TYR A 50 -1.16 -2.60 -1.32
CA TYR A 50 -1.09 -1.75 -0.14
C TYR A 50 0.25 -1.03 -0.01
N HIS A 51 0.27 0.03 0.78
CA HIS A 51 1.50 0.68 1.25
C HIS A 51 1.30 1.26 2.64
N PHE A 52 2.40 1.61 3.31
CA PHE A 52 2.34 2.31 4.60
C PHE A 52 2.25 3.82 4.40
N LEU A 53 1.51 4.49 5.28
CA LEU A 53 1.24 5.93 5.19
C LEU A 53 2.51 6.77 5.40
N TYR A 54 3.41 6.30 6.25
CA TYR A 54 4.72 6.89 6.52
C TYR A 54 5.70 5.82 7.00
N GLY A 55 6.99 6.13 6.97
CA GLY A 55 8.05 5.30 7.55
C GLY A 55 8.46 5.73 8.96
N PRO A 56 9.39 4.98 9.60
CA PRO A 56 10.01 5.45 10.84
C PRO A 56 10.71 6.79 10.58
N PRO A 57 10.66 7.75 11.52
CA PRO A 57 11.25 9.08 11.31
C PRO A 57 12.74 8.98 11.00
N VAL A 58 13.19 9.78 10.04
CA VAL A 58 14.59 9.84 9.61
C VAL A 58 15.29 11.04 10.25
N LYS A 59 16.58 10.87 10.56
CA LYS A 59 17.42 11.94 11.12
C LYS A 59 18.31 12.52 10.02
N GLU A 60 18.00 13.74 9.59
CA GLU A 60 18.77 14.48 8.59
C GLU A 60 19.42 15.70 9.23
N ASN A 61 20.75 15.80 9.14
CA ASN A 61 21.53 16.91 9.71
C ASN A 61 21.22 17.21 11.20
N GLY A 62 20.94 16.16 11.98
CA GLY A 62 20.59 16.30 13.40
C GLY A 62 19.11 16.55 13.69
N VAL A 63 18.29 16.79 12.67
CA VAL A 63 16.86 17.09 12.78
C VAL A 63 16.03 15.85 12.42
N TRP A 64 15.04 15.52 13.26
CA TRP A 64 14.07 14.46 12.95
C TRP A 64 13.05 14.96 11.93
N LYS A 65 12.80 14.15 10.91
CA LYS A 65 11.80 14.42 9.86
C LYS A 65 10.88 13.23 9.71
N ASP A 66 9.65 13.52 9.31
CA ASP A 66 8.69 12.50 8.88
C ASP A 66 9.23 11.76 7.66
N SER A 67 9.05 10.45 7.65
CA SER A 67 9.42 9.64 6.50
C SER A 67 8.28 9.52 5.51
N PRO A 68 8.56 9.58 4.21
CA PRO A 68 7.54 9.42 3.19
C PRO A 68 6.87 8.04 3.26
N PRO A 69 5.71 7.85 2.58
CA PRO A 69 5.10 6.55 2.37
C PRO A 69 6.10 5.52 1.81
N HIS A 70 5.98 4.26 2.24
CA HIS A 70 6.91 3.19 1.86
C HIS A 70 6.21 1.82 1.87
N GLY A 71 6.98 0.77 1.54
CA GLY A 71 6.50 -0.62 1.63
C GLY A 71 5.41 -0.94 0.62
N TRP A 72 5.55 -0.45 -0.61
CA TRP A 72 4.62 -0.70 -1.71
C TRP A 72 4.59 -2.19 -2.05
N LYS A 73 3.43 -2.83 -1.92
CA LYS A 73 3.24 -4.24 -2.26
C LYS A 73 2.02 -4.46 -3.13
N ILE A 74 2.15 -5.39 -4.07
CA ILE A 74 1.07 -5.86 -4.94
C ILE A 74 0.91 -7.38 -4.78
N LYS A 75 -0.29 -7.90 -5.03
CA LYS A 75 -0.57 -9.34 -5.00
C LYS A 75 -0.15 -9.97 -6.34
N ASP A 76 0.66 -11.03 -6.26
CA ASP A 76 1.33 -11.66 -7.40
C ASP A 76 0.37 -12.25 -8.45
N ASP A 77 -0.79 -12.72 -8.01
CA ASP A 77 -1.74 -13.50 -8.82
C ASP A 77 -3.05 -12.74 -9.12
N THR A 78 -3.00 -11.41 -9.13
CA THR A 78 -4.16 -10.60 -9.49
C THR A 78 -4.19 -10.34 -11.01
N PRO A 79 -5.34 -10.55 -11.68
CA PRO A 79 -5.45 -10.40 -13.14
C PRO A 79 -5.20 -8.98 -13.64
#